data_AF-A0A920BK11-F1
#
_entry.id   AF-A0A920BK11-F1
#
_cell.length_a   1.000
_cell.length_b   1.000
_cell.length_c   1.000
_cell.angle_alpha   90.00
_cell.angle_beta   90.00
_cell.angle_gamma   90.00
#
_symmetry.space_group_name_H-M   'P 1'
#
loop_
_entity.id
_entity.type
_entity.pdbx_description
1 polymer ?
#
loop_
_entity_poly.entity_id
_entity_poly.type
_entity_poly.pdbx_seq_one_letter_code
_entity_poly.pdbx_strand_id
1 'polypeptide(L)' 'MVEQKKIIIDTDPGHDDAIAILLALASPELDVIGVTCVAGNVPCI' A
#
# COMPACT_ATOMS: atom_id res chain seq x y z
N MET A 1 -13.76 -4.42 -19.00
CA MET A 1 -13.46 -3.52 -17.86
C MET A 1 -13.20 -4.44 -16.69
N VAL A 2 -11.96 -4.47 -16.17
CA VAL A 2 -11.62 -5.32 -15.02
C VAL A 2 -12.24 -4.66 -13.80
N GLU A 3 -13.02 -5.41 -13.02
CA GLU A 3 -13.54 -4.93 -11.74
C GLU A 3 -12.36 -4.77 -10.78
N GLN A 4 -12.11 -3.53 -10.32
CA GLN A 4 -11.00 -3.25 -9.43
C GLN A 4 -11.31 -3.74 -8.01
N LYS A 5 -10.38 -4.50 -7.43
CA LYS A 5 -10.47 -4.95 -6.05
C LYS A 5 -10.09 -3.80 -5.12
N LYS A 6 -11.04 -3.39 -4.29
CA LYS A 6 -10.81 -2.39 -3.24
C LYS A 6 -9.92 -2.96 -2.14
N ILE A 7 -8.84 -2.28 -1.83
CA ILE A 7 -7.88 -2.69 -0.80
C ILE A 7 -7.47 -1.53 0.10
N ILE A 8 -7.13 -1.87 1.34
CA ILE A 8 -6.42 -1.01 2.29
C ILE A 8 -5.03 -1.63 2.48
N ILE A 9 -3.99 -0.80 2.46
CA ILE A 9 -2.62 -1.25 2.73
C ILE A 9 -2.27 -0.85 4.17
N ASP A 10 -1.95 -1.83 5.00
CA ASP A 10 -1.42 -1.62 6.35
C ASP A 10 0.04 -2.12 6.37
N THR A 11 0.99 -1.25 6.72
CA THR A 11 2.43 -1.53 6.59
C THR A 11 3.26 -0.81 7.65
N ASP A 12 4.47 -1.30 7.97
CA ASP A 12 5.49 -0.61 8.76
C ASP A 12 6.58 0.01 7.86
N PRO A 13 6.44 1.29 7.45
CA PRO A 13 7.04 1.79 6.22
C PRO A 13 8.56 1.60 6.09
N GLY A 14 8.98 0.71 5.18
CA GLY A 14 10.36 0.52 4.69
C GLY A 14 10.53 0.82 3.20
N HIS A 15 11.74 0.58 2.68
CA HIS A 15 12.03 0.76 1.24
C HIS A 15 11.24 -0.21 0.37
N ASP A 16 11.08 -1.44 0.85
CA ASP A 16 10.29 -2.50 0.25
C ASP A 16 8.79 -2.19 0.25
N ASP A 17 8.26 -1.63 1.33
CA ASP A 17 6.86 -1.21 1.39
C ASP A 17 6.54 -0.06 0.42
N ALA A 18 7.47 0.89 0.27
CA ALA A 18 7.32 1.96 -0.72
C ALA A 18 7.18 1.40 -2.14
N ILE A 19 7.97 0.38 -2.49
CA ILE A 19 7.87 -0.31 -3.78
C ILE A 19 6.53 -1.05 -3.89
N ALA A 20 6.10 -1.75 -2.84
CA ALA A 20 4.83 -2.47 -2.83
C ALA A 20 3.62 -1.53 -3.03
N ILE A 21 3.62 -0.37 -2.35
CA ILE A 21 2.59 0.66 -2.51
C ILE A 21 2.59 1.20 -3.95
N LEU A 22 3.76 1.50 -4.52
CA LEU A 22 3.86 1.99 -5.90
C LEU A 22 3.34 0.96 -6.91
N LEU A 23 3.66 -0.32 -6.72
CA LEU A 23 3.14 -1.41 -7.55
C LEU A 23 1.64 -1.57 -7.41
N ALA A 24 1.10 -1.46 -6.18
CA ALA A 24 -0.33 -1.53 -5.94
C ALA A 24 -1.09 -0.37 -6.61
N LEU A 25 -0.57 0.85 -6.55
CA LEU A 25 -1.14 2.04 -7.19
C LEU A 25 -1.04 1.99 -8.73
N ALA A 26 -0.03 1.31 -9.28
CA ALA A 26 0.13 1.13 -10.72
C ALA A 26 -0.74 -0.01 -11.29
N SER A 27 -1.31 -0.86 -10.43
CA SER A 27 -2.08 -2.01 -10.88
C SER A 27 -3.48 -1.60 -11.34
N PRO A 28 -3.90 -1.94 -12.58
CA PRO A 28 -5.25 -1.67 -13.05
C PRO A 28 -6.32 -2.58 -12.40
N GLU A 29 -5.89 -3.57 -11.62
CA GLU A 29 -6.73 -4.54 -10.91
C GLU A 29 -7.08 -4.10 -9.48
N LEU A 30 -6.41 -3.08 -8.95
CA LEU A 30 -6.53 -2.66 -7.56
C LEU A 30 -7.06 -1.22 -7.47
N ASP A 31 -7.94 -1.00 -6.49
CA ASP A 31 -8.41 0.31 -6.07
C ASP A 31 -7.94 0.54 -4.62
N VAL A 32 -6.83 1.25 -4.45
CA VAL A 32 -6.25 1.53 -3.13
C VAL A 32 -7.05 2.66 -2.48
N ILE A 33 -7.94 2.30 -1.54
CA ILE A 33 -8.84 3.24 -0.88
C ILE A 33 -8.28 3.85 0.41
N GLY A 34 -7.12 3.37 0.86
CA GLY A 34 -6.45 3.90 2.05
C GLY A 34 -5.13 3.20 2.35
N VAL A 35 -4.25 3.90 3.06
CA VAL A 35 -2.99 3.39 3.59
C VAL A 35 -2.92 3.73 5.08
N THR A 36 -2.64 2.73 5.91
CA THR A 36 -2.37 2.88 7.34
C THR A 36 -0.94 2.44 7.63
N CYS A 37 -0.32 3.09 8.62
CA CYS A 37 1.05 2.82 8.99
C CYS A 37 1.11 2.40 10.46
N VAL A 38 1.91 1.37 10.75
CA VAL A 38 2.27 0.98 12.12
C VAL A 38 3.77 1.19 12.34
N ALA A 39 4.17 1.44 13.57
CA ALA A 39 5.59 1.55 13.91
C ALA A 39 6.20 0.15 13.93
N GLY A 40 7.30 -0.03 13.21
CA GLY A 40 8.02 -1.30 13.09
C GLY A 40 9.49 -1.07 12.78
N ASN A 41 9.90 -1.32 11.54
CA ASN A 41 11.27 -1.13 11.05
C ASN A 41 11.84 0.30 11.24
N VAL A 42 10.97 1.30 11.28
CA VAL A 42 11.31 2.73 11.42
C VAL A 42 10.32 3.36 12.40
N PRO A 43 10.71 4.39 13.19
CA PRO A 43 9.76 5.10 14.04
C PRO A 43 8.65 5.73 13.18
N CYS A 44 7.39 5.54 13.56
CA CYS A 44 6.31 6.36 13.01
C CYS A 44 6.53 7.82 13.44
N ILE A 45 6.74 8.70 12.46
CA ILE A 45 6.79 10.15 12.63
C ILE A 45 5.38 10.70 12.46
#